data_AF-A0A258APL6-F1
#
_entry.id   AF-A0A258APL6-F1
#
_cell.length_a   1.000
_cell.length_b   1.000
_cell.length_c   1.000
_cell.angle_alpha   90.00
_cell.angle_beta   90.00
_cell.angle_gamma   90.00
#
_symmetry.space_group_name_H-M   'P 1'
#
loop_
_entity.id
_entity.type
_entity.pdbx_description
1 polymer ?
#
loop_
_entity_poly.entity_id
_entity_poly.type
_entity_poly.pdbx_seq_one_letter_code
_entity_poly.pdbx_strand_id
1 'polypeptide(L)'
;IEFIQAIPSVVLGFIGISLLGDLIKDVSEWSWLQWVPGFPIQERLNMFNAGCLLAFMAVPTMFSLSEDALNNVPRAYIDASDALGATKLQTVFRVIVPAGISGILSAILLGLGRVVGETMVVLLVAGNRIAIPDFSAGPGVVFQPAHTLTGIIAQELGEVSRGSSHWQALFMVGIVLFAISLLVNWCARAVARRFEPHKA
;
A
#
# COMPACT_ATOMS: atom_id res chain seq x y z
N ILE A 1 7.38 -16.07 1.71
CA ILE A 1 7.50 -14.74 1.06
C ILE A 1 8.29 -14.81 -0.24
N GLU A 2 9.41 -15.55 -0.27
CA GLU A 2 10.32 -15.61 -1.43
C GLU A 2 9.65 -16.02 -2.75
N PHE A 3 8.66 -16.92 -2.71
CA PHE A 3 7.99 -17.39 -3.93
C PHE A 3 7.08 -16.33 -4.59
N ILE A 4 6.43 -15.45 -3.81
CA ILE A 4 5.58 -14.38 -4.35
C ILE A 4 6.44 -13.26 -4.94
N GLN A 5 7.63 -13.01 -4.38
CA GLN A 5 8.57 -12.00 -4.90
C GLN A 5 9.26 -12.44 -6.20
N ALA A 6 9.21 -13.73 -6.55
CA ALA A 6 9.75 -14.25 -7.81
C ALA A 6 8.86 -13.92 -9.01
N ILE A 7 7.58 -13.60 -8.78
CA ILE A 7 6.64 -13.28 -9.85
C ILE A 7 6.88 -11.82 -10.27
N PRO A 8 7.18 -11.54 -11.55
CA PRO A 8 7.33 -10.18 -12.03
C PRO A 8 6.06 -9.35 -11.76
N SER A 9 6.24 -8.10 -11.34
CA SER A 9 5.13 -7.19 -11.04
C SER A 9 4.15 -7.01 -12.21
N VAL A 10 4.62 -7.10 -13.45
CA VAL A 10 3.78 -7.10 -14.67
C VAL A 10 2.78 -8.24 -14.68
N VAL A 11 3.24 -9.44 -14.33
CA VAL A 11 2.41 -10.65 -14.36
C VAL A 11 1.31 -10.52 -13.30
N LEU A 12 1.66 -10.00 -12.13
CA LEU A 12 0.67 -9.71 -11.09
C LEU A 12 -0.30 -8.61 -11.52
N GLY A 13 0.17 -7.56 -12.21
CA GLY A 13 -0.70 -6.54 -12.81
C GLY A 13 -1.69 -7.16 -13.81
N PHE A 14 -1.21 -8.03 -14.71
CA PHE A 14 -2.06 -8.73 -15.67
C PHE A 14 -3.10 -9.63 -14.98
N ILE A 15 -2.71 -10.38 -13.93
CA ILE A 15 -3.65 -11.17 -13.12
C ILE A 15 -4.67 -10.26 -12.42
N GLY A 16 -4.23 -9.10 -11.93
CA GLY A 16 -5.11 -8.09 -11.34
C GLY A 16 -6.17 -7.55 -12.28
N ILE A 17 -5.84 -7.39 -13.57
CA ILE A 17 -6.81 -6.96 -14.57
C ILE A 17 -7.75 -8.13 -14.92
N SER A 18 -7.18 -9.27 -15.31
CA SER A 18 -7.91 -10.39 -15.91
C SER A 18 -8.76 -11.17 -14.91
N LEU A 19 -8.29 -11.32 -13.66
CA LEU A 19 -9.00 -12.08 -12.64
C LEU A 19 -9.65 -11.15 -11.62
N LEU A 20 -8.86 -10.29 -10.96
CA LEU A 20 -9.38 -9.47 -9.87
C LEU A 20 -10.36 -8.40 -10.38
N GLY A 21 -10.04 -7.72 -11.48
CA GLY A 21 -10.87 -6.68 -12.08
C GLY A 21 -12.21 -7.22 -12.58
N ASP A 22 -12.20 -8.42 -13.19
CA ASP A 22 -13.40 -9.10 -13.65
C ASP A 22 -14.25 -9.56 -12.45
N LEU A 23 -13.65 -10.19 -11.44
CA LEU A 23 -14.35 -10.57 -10.21
C LEU A 23 -14.96 -9.37 -9.48
N ILE A 24 -14.23 -8.27 -9.33
CA ILE A 24 -14.71 -7.06 -8.66
C ILE A 24 -15.90 -6.48 -9.44
N LYS A 25 -15.82 -6.45 -10.78
CA LYS A 25 -16.92 -5.97 -11.60
C LYS A 25 -18.15 -6.87 -11.49
N ASP A 26 -17.99 -8.18 -11.61
CA ASP A 26 -19.10 -9.15 -11.56
C ASP A 26 -19.79 -9.14 -10.19
N VAL A 27 -19.01 -9.05 -9.10
CA VAL A 27 -19.56 -8.90 -7.74
C VAL A 27 -20.28 -7.56 -7.59
N SER A 28 -19.77 -6.49 -8.22
CA SER A 28 -20.39 -5.17 -8.12
C SER A 28 -21.78 -5.06 -8.77
N GLU A 29 -22.12 -5.98 -9.66
CA GLU A 29 -23.42 -6.03 -10.33
C GLU A 29 -24.51 -6.69 -9.46
N TRP A 30 -24.16 -7.30 -8.32
CA TRP A 30 -25.16 -7.94 -7.46
C TRP A 30 -26.11 -6.91 -6.86
N SER A 31 -27.41 -7.18 -6.91
CA SER A 31 -28.47 -6.24 -6.55
C SER A 31 -28.37 -5.70 -5.11
N TRP A 32 -27.81 -6.48 -4.18
CA TRP A 32 -27.62 -6.08 -2.78
C TRP A 32 -26.44 -5.11 -2.56
N LEU A 33 -25.58 -4.87 -3.57
CA LEU A 33 -24.46 -3.92 -3.50
C LEU A 33 -24.79 -2.56 -4.12
N GLN A 34 -25.94 -2.42 -4.78
CA GLN A 34 -26.35 -1.19 -5.46
C GLN A 34 -26.60 0.00 -4.52
N TRP A 35 -26.72 -0.24 -3.20
CA TRP A 35 -26.80 0.84 -2.21
C TRP A 35 -25.43 1.49 -1.91
N VAL A 36 -24.33 0.86 -2.33
CA VAL A 36 -22.98 1.37 -2.12
C VAL A 36 -22.64 2.40 -3.21
N PRO A 37 -22.23 3.63 -2.85
CA PRO A 37 -21.83 4.63 -3.83
C PRO A 37 -20.67 4.13 -4.70
N GLY A 38 -20.83 4.22 -6.03
CA GLY A 38 -19.85 3.73 -7.02
C GLY A 38 -20.13 2.32 -7.56
N PHE A 39 -21.19 1.65 -7.09
CA PHE A 39 -21.67 0.37 -7.64
C PHE A 39 -22.88 0.61 -8.56
N PRO A 40 -23.02 -0.14 -9.68
CA PRO A 40 -22.04 -1.09 -10.23
C PRO A 40 -20.80 -0.37 -10.79
N ILE A 41 -19.66 -1.03 -10.67
CA ILE A 41 -18.38 -0.50 -11.11
C ILE A 41 -18.35 -0.53 -12.65
N GLN A 42 -18.17 0.63 -13.26
CA GLN A 42 -18.21 0.76 -14.72
C GLN A 42 -16.94 0.22 -15.38
N GLU A 43 -15.78 0.53 -14.80
CA GLU A 43 -14.47 0.20 -15.33
C GLU A 43 -13.73 -0.83 -14.46
N ARG A 44 -13.20 -1.89 -15.09
CA ARG A 44 -12.40 -2.94 -14.43
C ARG A 44 -11.05 -2.40 -13.93
N LEU A 45 -10.55 -1.36 -14.59
CA LEU A 45 -9.32 -0.65 -14.26
C LEU A 45 -9.69 0.55 -13.38
N ASN A 46 -9.40 0.45 -12.09
CA ASN A 46 -9.77 1.48 -11.12
C ASN A 46 -8.82 1.51 -9.93
N MET A 47 -8.88 2.59 -9.14
CA MET A 47 -8.02 2.78 -7.98
C MET A 47 -8.23 1.68 -6.92
N PHE A 48 -9.46 1.20 -6.74
CA PHE A 48 -9.76 0.13 -5.79
C PHE A 48 -9.04 -1.18 -6.14
N ASN A 49 -9.13 -1.62 -7.40
CA ASN A 49 -8.47 -2.82 -7.90
C ASN A 49 -6.93 -2.72 -7.72
N ALA A 50 -6.36 -1.56 -8.09
CA ALA A 50 -4.93 -1.30 -7.87
C ALA A 50 -4.56 -1.36 -6.38
N GLY A 51 -5.37 -0.77 -5.51
CA GLY A 51 -5.18 -0.80 -4.05
C GLY A 51 -5.24 -2.21 -3.46
N CYS A 52 -6.21 -3.03 -3.88
CA CYS A 52 -6.34 -4.43 -3.46
C CYS A 52 -5.10 -5.24 -3.85
N LEU A 53 -4.61 -5.07 -5.07
CA LEU A 53 -3.44 -5.81 -5.55
C LEU A 53 -2.15 -5.37 -4.81
N LEU A 54 -1.99 -4.07 -4.58
CA LEU A 54 -0.89 -3.55 -3.76
C LEU A 54 -0.94 -4.08 -2.33
N ALA A 55 -2.13 -4.10 -1.71
CA ALA A 55 -2.32 -4.66 -0.37
C ALA A 55 -1.96 -6.15 -0.34
N PHE A 56 -2.38 -6.92 -1.34
CA PHE A 56 -2.04 -8.34 -1.47
C PHE A 56 -0.51 -8.58 -1.51
N MET A 57 0.26 -7.69 -2.14
CA MET A 57 1.72 -7.78 -2.16
C MET A 57 2.38 -7.35 -0.84
N ALA A 58 1.85 -6.29 -0.22
CA ALA A 58 2.45 -5.66 0.94
C ALA A 58 2.20 -6.43 2.24
N VAL A 59 0.97 -6.93 2.40
CA VAL A 59 0.49 -7.56 3.64
C VAL A 59 1.36 -8.74 4.07
N PRO A 60 1.75 -9.69 3.19
CA PRO A 60 2.61 -10.80 3.59
C PRO A 60 3.98 -10.32 4.10
N THR A 61 4.53 -9.28 3.49
CA THR A 61 5.83 -8.71 3.90
C THR A 61 5.71 -8.02 5.25
N MET A 62 4.67 -7.19 5.44
CA MET A 62 4.41 -6.54 6.72
C MET A 62 4.15 -7.56 7.84
N PHE A 63 3.42 -8.62 7.55
CA PHE A 63 3.09 -9.69 8.50
C PHE A 63 4.35 -10.37 9.01
N SER A 64 5.21 -10.88 8.11
CA SER A 64 6.41 -11.60 8.55
C SER A 64 7.41 -10.72 9.28
N LEU A 65 7.59 -9.47 8.85
CA LEU A 65 8.45 -8.53 9.59
C LEU A 65 7.89 -8.19 10.97
N SER A 66 6.55 -8.14 11.10
CA SER A 66 5.90 -7.94 12.40
C SER A 66 6.03 -9.18 13.29
N GLU A 67 5.95 -10.38 12.70
CA GLU A 67 6.19 -11.66 13.38
C GLU A 67 7.63 -11.74 13.91
N ASP A 68 8.61 -11.40 13.09
CA ASP A 68 10.02 -11.32 13.51
C ASP A 68 10.22 -10.32 14.66
N ALA A 69 9.56 -9.16 14.59
CA ALA A 69 9.59 -8.17 15.67
C ALA A 69 9.02 -8.72 16.99
N LEU A 70 7.91 -9.46 16.94
CA LEU A 70 7.29 -10.06 18.11
C LEU A 70 8.14 -11.22 18.68
N ASN A 71 8.74 -12.04 17.80
CA ASN A 71 9.61 -13.14 18.20
C ASN A 71 10.93 -12.67 18.84
N ASN A 72 11.34 -11.43 18.57
CA ASN A 72 12.51 -10.81 19.21
C ASN A 72 12.24 -10.28 20.63
N VAL A 73 11.00 -10.32 21.12
CA VAL A 73 10.69 -9.94 22.52
C VAL A 73 11.37 -10.93 23.48
N PRO A 74 12.18 -10.46 24.45
CA PRO A 74 12.88 -11.34 25.38
C PRO A 74 11.94 -12.29 26.14
N ARG A 75 12.29 -13.58 26.17
CA ARG A 75 11.54 -14.62 26.89
C ARG A 75 11.32 -14.29 28.37
N ALA A 76 12.26 -13.57 28.99
CA ALA A 76 12.15 -13.12 30.38
C ALA A 76 10.85 -12.35 30.67
N TYR A 77 10.33 -11.57 29.70
CA TYR A 77 9.05 -10.88 29.86
C TYR A 77 7.85 -11.84 29.87
N ILE A 78 7.93 -12.92 29.09
CA ILE A 78 6.90 -13.96 29.01
C ILE A 78 6.91 -14.78 30.32
N ASP A 79 8.10 -15.23 30.75
CA ASP A 79 8.27 -15.99 31.98
C ASP A 79 7.83 -15.20 33.22
N ALA A 80 8.11 -13.89 33.26
CA ALA A 80 7.63 -13.01 34.32
C ALA A 80 6.10 -12.87 34.32
N SER A 81 5.48 -12.75 33.13
CA SER A 81 4.02 -12.70 33.00
C SER A 81 3.35 -13.99 33.50
N ASP A 82 3.92 -15.14 33.13
CA ASP A 82 3.43 -16.45 33.55
C ASP A 82 3.60 -16.66 35.07
N ALA A 83 4.70 -16.19 35.65
CA ALA A 83 4.92 -16.21 37.10
C ALA A 83 3.92 -15.34 37.90
N LEU A 84 3.35 -14.30 37.27
CA LEU A 84 2.27 -13.50 37.86
C LEU A 84 0.88 -14.14 37.68
N GLY A 85 0.80 -15.36 37.15
CA GLY A 85 -0.46 -16.07 36.91
C GLY A 85 -1.27 -15.48 35.74
N ALA A 86 -0.63 -14.75 34.83
CA ALA A 86 -1.30 -14.20 33.67
C ALA A 86 -1.71 -15.30 32.68
N THR A 87 -2.84 -15.09 31.99
CA THR A 87 -3.26 -15.98 30.90
C THR A 87 -2.49 -15.68 29.62
N LYS A 88 -2.37 -16.65 28.71
CA LYS A 88 -1.70 -16.47 27.41
C LYS A 88 -2.19 -15.24 26.63
N LEU A 89 -3.51 -15.00 26.64
CA LEU A 89 -4.09 -13.81 25.99
C LEU A 89 -3.64 -12.50 26.67
N GLN A 90 -3.57 -12.47 28.00
CA GLN A 90 -3.06 -11.31 28.73
C GLN A 90 -1.57 -11.09 28.44
N THR A 91 -0.76 -12.14 28.42
CA THR A 91 0.67 -12.06 28.06
C THR A 91 0.85 -11.50 26.65
N VAL A 92 0.07 -11.96 25.67
CA VAL A 92 0.13 -11.44 24.29
C VAL A 92 -0.23 -9.95 24.24
N PHE A 93 -1.42 -9.56 24.73
CA PHE A 93 -1.93 -8.19 24.55
C PHE A 93 -1.29 -7.16 25.49
N ARG A 94 -0.81 -7.55 26.68
CA ARG A 94 -0.26 -6.62 27.68
C ARG A 94 1.26 -6.62 27.77
N VAL A 95 1.93 -7.66 27.27
CA VAL A 95 3.38 -7.77 27.38
C VAL A 95 4.03 -7.83 26.00
N ILE A 96 3.69 -8.82 25.18
CA ILE A 96 4.38 -9.07 23.91
C ILE A 96 4.08 -7.95 22.89
N VAL A 97 2.80 -7.64 22.64
CA VAL A 97 2.40 -6.62 21.66
C VAL A 97 2.92 -5.22 22.03
N PRO A 98 2.79 -4.74 23.29
CA PRO A 98 3.36 -3.45 23.67
C PRO A 98 4.89 -3.42 23.60
N ALA A 99 5.58 -4.50 23.97
CA ALA A 99 7.04 -4.57 23.92
C ALA A 99 7.58 -4.60 22.46
N GLY A 100 6.84 -5.24 21.54
CA GLY A 100 7.20 -5.35 20.12
C GLY A 100 6.68 -4.21 19.23
N ILE A 101 5.98 -3.22 19.77
CA ILE A 101 5.24 -2.23 18.97
C ILE A 101 6.13 -1.41 18.03
N SER A 102 7.36 -1.09 18.46
CA SER A 102 8.33 -0.36 17.64
C SER A 102 8.74 -1.16 16.40
N GLY A 103 8.88 -2.48 16.54
CA GLY A 103 9.18 -3.38 15.43
C GLY A 103 7.99 -3.58 14.50
N ILE A 104 6.76 -3.71 15.03
CA ILE A 104 5.54 -3.76 14.20
C ILE A 104 5.37 -2.46 13.39
N LEU A 105 5.55 -1.30 14.02
CA LEU A 105 5.48 -0.01 13.33
C LEU A 105 6.54 0.10 12.23
N SER A 106 7.77 -0.36 12.50
CA SER A 106 8.85 -0.38 11.51
C SER A 106 8.52 -1.31 10.33
N ALA A 107 7.95 -2.49 10.61
CA ALA A 107 7.50 -3.44 9.59
C ALA A 107 6.41 -2.84 8.67
N ILE A 108 5.43 -2.16 9.25
CA ILE A 108 4.36 -1.47 8.51
C ILE A 108 4.96 -0.36 7.63
N LEU A 109 5.82 0.49 8.20
CA LEU A 109 6.46 1.58 7.45
C LEU A 109 7.31 1.05 6.28
N LEU A 110 8.04 -0.05 6.48
CA LEU A 110 8.83 -0.68 5.42
C LEU A 110 7.93 -1.25 4.31
N GLY A 111 6.83 -1.91 4.69
CA GLY A 111 5.86 -2.44 3.73
C GLY A 111 5.16 -1.34 2.92
N LEU A 112 4.74 -0.26 3.58
CA LEU A 112 4.18 0.91 2.89
C LEU A 112 5.20 1.57 1.94
N GLY A 113 6.45 1.70 2.38
CA GLY A 113 7.53 2.22 1.54
C GLY A 113 7.74 1.37 0.28
N ARG A 114 7.64 0.04 0.41
CA ARG A 114 7.69 -0.87 -0.75
C ARG A 114 6.54 -0.60 -1.71
N VAL A 115 5.30 -0.52 -1.21
CA VAL A 115 4.09 -0.30 -2.03
C VAL A 115 4.15 1.01 -2.81
N VAL A 116 4.62 2.09 -2.17
CA VAL A 116 4.78 3.39 -2.84
C VAL A 116 5.75 3.29 -4.03
N GLY A 117 6.74 2.39 -3.95
CA GLY A 117 7.67 2.09 -5.03
C GLY A 117 7.14 1.13 -6.10
N GLU A 118 6.00 0.46 -5.89
CA GLU A 118 5.40 -0.45 -6.87
C GLU A 118 4.67 0.35 -7.96
N THR A 119 5.44 0.85 -8.93
CA THR A 119 4.93 1.72 -10.01
C THR A 119 4.29 0.93 -11.15
N MET A 120 4.85 -0.24 -11.44
CA MET A 120 4.48 -1.03 -12.62
C MET A 120 3.12 -1.70 -12.49
N VAL A 121 2.79 -2.19 -11.30
CA VAL A 121 1.50 -2.80 -11.00
C VAL A 121 0.38 -1.79 -11.16
N VAL A 122 0.56 -0.61 -10.56
CA VAL A 122 -0.46 0.44 -10.55
C VAL A 122 -0.65 1.01 -11.96
N LEU A 123 0.43 1.20 -12.71
CA LEU A 123 0.38 1.62 -14.12
C LEU A 123 -0.45 0.65 -14.98
N LEU A 124 -0.44 -0.65 -14.68
CA LEU A 124 -1.23 -1.62 -15.43
C LEU A 124 -2.71 -1.63 -15.02
N VAL A 125 -3.00 -1.48 -13.72
CA VAL A 125 -4.33 -1.76 -13.16
C VAL A 125 -5.18 -0.51 -12.91
N ALA A 126 -4.58 0.67 -12.69
CA ALA A 126 -5.31 1.87 -12.29
C ALA A 126 -6.09 2.56 -13.42
N GLY A 127 -5.88 2.15 -14.68
CA GLY A 127 -6.64 2.60 -15.84
C GLY A 127 -6.09 3.80 -16.59
N ASN A 128 -5.03 4.46 -16.08
CA ASN A 128 -4.27 5.51 -16.77
C ASN A 128 -5.14 6.62 -17.37
N ARG A 129 -6.24 6.96 -16.70
CA ARG A 129 -7.12 8.05 -17.14
C ARG A 129 -6.59 9.38 -16.63
N ILE A 130 -6.17 10.25 -17.55
CA ILE A 130 -5.72 11.62 -17.25
C ILE A 130 -6.95 12.51 -17.05
N ALA A 131 -7.66 12.30 -15.95
CA ALA A 131 -8.78 13.12 -15.52
C ALA A 131 -8.74 13.26 -13.99
N ILE A 132 -9.15 14.42 -13.50
CA ILE A 132 -9.34 14.61 -12.05
C ILE A 132 -10.54 13.75 -11.64
N PRO A 133 -10.39 12.86 -10.64
CA PRO A 133 -11.52 12.08 -10.15
C PRO A 133 -12.66 13.00 -9.71
N ASP A 134 -13.88 12.61 -10.03
CA ASP A 134 -15.04 13.42 -9.69
C ASP A 134 -15.36 13.28 -8.19
N PHE A 135 -14.81 14.18 -7.38
CA PHE A 135 -15.03 14.22 -5.94
C PHE A 135 -16.49 14.49 -5.55
N SER A 136 -17.35 14.95 -6.48
CA SER A 136 -18.78 15.12 -6.23
C SER A 136 -19.52 13.79 -6.11
N ALA A 137 -18.94 12.69 -6.61
CA ALA A 137 -19.48 11.33 -6.50
C ALA A 137 -19.33 10.70 -5.10
N GLY A 138 -18.79 11.43 -4.12
CA GLY A 138 -18.61 10.96 -2.75
C GLY A 138 -17.64 9.77 -2.65
N PRO A 139 -17.88 8.78 -1.77
CA PRO A 139 -16.96 7.64 -1.58
C PRO A 139 -16.83 6.73 -2.82
N GLY A 140 -17.71 6.87 -3.81
CA GLY A 140 -17.62 6.15 -5.08
C GLY A 140 -16.42 6.54 -5.95
N VAL A 141 -15.75 7.65 -5.62
CA VAL A 141 -14.55 8.12 -6.34
C VAL A 141 -13.45 7.06 -6.40
N VAL A 142 -13.35 6.19 -5.39
CA VAL A 142 -12.31 5.14 -5.29
C VAL A 142 -12.47 4.05 -6.38
N PHE A 143 -13.66 3.94 -6.98
CA PHE A 143 -13.93 3.00 -8.07
C PHE A 143 -13.72 3.62 -9.46
N GLN A 144 -13.27 4.88 -9.53
CA GLN A 144 -12.90 5.52 -10.79
C GLN A 144 -11.46 5.16 -11.20
N PRO A 145 -11.15 5.17 -12.50
CA PRO A 145 -9.77 5.08 -12.98
C PRO A 145 -8.97 6.32 -12.60
N ALA A 146 -7.67 6.15 -12.43
CA ALA A 146 -6.74 7.24 -12.18
C ALA A 146 -5.42 7.03 -12.90
N HIS A 147 -4.73 8.14 -13.16
CA HIS A 147 -3.36 8.14 -13.64
C HIS A 147 -2.42 8.61 -12.52
N THR A 148 -1.44 7.79 -12.16
CA THR A 148 -0.52 8.12 -11.06
C THR A 148 0.63 8.98 -11.56
N LEU A 149 1.14 9.90 -10.74
CA LEU A 149 2.28 10.75 -11.12
C LEU A 149 3.51 9.91 -11.54
N THR A 150 3.76 8.81 -10.85
CA THR A 150 4.79 7.82 -11.24
C THR A 150 4.52 7.18 -12.60
N GLY A 151 3.26 6.84 -12.87
CA GLY A 151 2.84 6.26 -14.13
C GLY A 151 2.96 7.24 -15.30
N ILE A 152 2.53 8.49 -15.11
CA ILE A 152 2.61 9.56 -16.13
C ILE A 152 4.08 9.72 -16.57
N ILE A 153 5.00 9.83 -15.61
CA ILE A 153 6.43 9.94 -15.90
C ILE A 153 6.93 8.68 -16.62
N ALA A 154 6.57 7.49 -16.15
CA ALA A 154 7.06 6.24 -16.71
C ALA A 154 6.60 5.98 -18.15
N GLN A 155 5.36 6.37 -18.50
CA GLN A 155 4.81 6.20 -19.85
C GLN A 155 5.27 7.31 -20.79
N GLU A 156 5.15 8.57 -20.37
CA GLU A 156 5.22 9.68 -21.32
C GLU A 156 6.63 10.25 -21.47
N LEU A 157 7.51 10.15 -20.46
CA LEU A 157 8.82 10.81 -20.50
C LEU A 157 9.72 10.32 -21.65
N GLY A 158 9.57 9.05 -22.05
CA GLY A 158 10.29 8.47 -23.18
C GLY A 158 9.69 8.80 -24.55
N GLU A 159 8.43 9.20 -24.61
CA GLU A 159 7.69 9.46 -25.84
C GLU A 159 7.75 10.95 -26.25
N VAL A 160 8.02 11.84 -25.30
CA VAL A 160 8.05 13.28 -25.55
C VAL A 160 9.39 13.78 -26.11
N SER A 161 9.33 14.76 -27.02
CA SER A 161 10.52 15.42 -27.53
C SER A 161 11.19 16.27 -26.45
N ARG A 162 12.53 16.14 -26.35
CA ARG A 162 13.34 16.90 -25.38
C ARG A 162 13.20 18.40 -25.65
N GLY A 163 12.97 19.18 -24.59
CA GLY A 163 12.83 20.63 -24.65
C GLY A 163 11.42 21.13 -25.00
N SER A 164 10.46 20.24 -25.27
CA SER A 164 9.05 20.62 -25.41
C SER A 164 8.44 21.09 -24.09
N SER A 165 7.35 21.86 -24.17
CA SER A 165 6.57 22.28 -22.99
C SER A 165 6.08 21.07 -22.18
N HIS A 166 5.67 19.99 -22.86
CA HIS A 166 5.22 18.77 -22.19
C HIS A 166 6.36 18.07 -21.43
N TRP A 167 7.56 18.01 -22.01
CA TRP A 167 8.75 17.48 -21.32
C TRP A 167 9.07 18.25 -20.04
N GLN A 168 8.95 19.58 -20.06
CA GLN A 168 9.16 20.42 -18.88
C GLN A 168 8.07 20.20 -17.82
N ALA A 169 6.81 19.99 -18.24
CA ALA A 169 5.71 19.67 -17.32
C ALA A 169 5.92 18.32 -16.62
N LEU A 170 6.37 17.28 -17.34
CA LEU A 170 6.73 15.98 -16.75
C LEU A 170 7.88 16.10 -15.74
N PHE A 171 8.86 16.96 -16.01
CA PHE A 171 9.93 17.23 -15.05
C PHE A 171 9.42 17.90 -13.77
N MET A 172 8.49 18.86 -13.88
CA MET A 172 7.82 19.43 -12.70
C MET A 172 7.03 18.38 -11.91
N VAL A 173 6.32 17.48 -12.59
CA VAL A 173 5.61 16.37 -11.93
C VAL A 173 6.60 15.50 -11.13
N GLY A 174 7.78 15.24 -11.68
CA GLY A 174 8.87 14.54 -10.98
C GLY A 174 9.35 15.27 -9.73
N ILE A 175 9.53 16.60 -9.78
CA ILE A 175 9.90 17.41 -8.61
C ILE A 175 8.82 17.35 -7.53
N VAL A 176 7.54 17.46 -7.92
CA VAL A 176 6.41 17.37 -6.98
C VAL A 176 6.37 15.98 -6.33
N LEU A 177 6.50 14.92 -7.13
CA LEU A 177 6.56 13.55 -6.62
C LEU A 177 7.73 13.35 -5.65
N PHE A 178 8.91 13.89 -5.98
CA PHE A 178 10.07 13.84 -5.10
C PHE A 178 9.81 14.55 -3.77
N ALA A 179 9.21 15.75 -3.80
CA ALA A 179 8.84 16.48 -2.58
C ALA A 179 7.83 15.71 -1.72
N ILE A 180 6.81 15.10 -2.33
CA ILE A 180 5.83 14.26 -1.63
C ILE A 180 6.53 13.05 -0.99
N SER A 181 7.36 12.34 -1.74
CA SER A 181 8.11 11.19 -1.24
C SER A 181 9.03 11.58 -0.08
N LEU A 182 9.72 12.71 -0.18
CA LEU A 182 10.58 13.23 0.88
C LEU A 182 9.77 13.54 2.15
N LEU A 183 8.61 14.20 2.02
CA LEU A 183 7.73 14.51 3.14
C LEU A 183 7.21 13.24 3.82
N VAL A 184 6.71 12.28 3.05
CA VAL A 184 6.21 11.00 3.58
C VAL A 184 7.31 10.25 4.32
N ASN A 185 8.50 10.13 3.71
CA ASN A 185 9.64 9.48 4.35
C ASN A 185 10.11 10.21 5.62
N TRP A 186 10.10 11.54 5.61
CA TRP A 186 10.46 12.33 6.78
C TRP A 186 9.46 12.14 7.93
N CYS A 187 8.15 12.22 7.64
CA CYS A 187 7.09 11.95 8.62
C CYS A 187 7.17 10.53 9.18
N ALA A 188 7.38 9.52 8.32
CA ALA A 188 7.54 8.13 8.74
C ALA A 188 8.70 7.97 9.73
N ARG A 189 9.86 8.56 9.43
CA ARG A 189 11.02 8.55 10.33
C ARG A 189 10.77 9.31 11.63
N ALA A 190 10.08 10.44 11.57
CA ALA A 190 9.76 11.22 12.76
C ALA A 190 8.84 10.45 13.72
N VAL A 191 7.85 9.72 13.19
CA VAL A 191 6.98 8.85 13.98
C VAL A 191 7.78 7.68 14.58
N ALA A 192 8.59 6.99 13.78
CA ALA A 192 9.38 5.86 14.24
C ALA A 192 10.31 6.22 15.43
N ARG A 193 10.98 7.37 15.36
CA ARG A 193 11.85 7.88 16.44
C ARG A 193 11.14 8.08 17.77
N ARG A 194 9.83 8.33 17.77
CA ARG A 194 9.06 8.52 19.01
C ARG A 194 8.82 7.21 19.76
N PHE A 195 8.90 6.08 19.08
CA PHE A 195 8.64 4.75 19.62
C PHE A 195 9.89 3.90 19.80
N GLU A 196 11.07 4.39 19.40
CA GLU A 196 12.34 3.78 19.79
C GLU A 196 12.57 4.02 21.29
N PRO A 197 12.57 2.97 22.13
CA PRO A 197 12.92 3.15 23.53
C PRO A 197 14.35 3.68 23.59
N HIS A 198 14.55 4.80 24.28
CA HIS A 198 15.88 5.28 24.63
C HIS A 198 16.60 4.12 25.31
N LYS A 199 17.62 3.57 24.65
CA LYS A 199 18.60 2.71 25.31
C LYS A 199 19.32 3.61 26.32
N ALA A 200 18.87 3.55 27.57
CA ALA A 200 19.63 4.04 28.72
C ALA A 200 20.75 3.03 29.03
#